data_AF-A0A4S5CK78-F1
#
_entry.id   AF-A0A4S5CK78-F1
#
_cell.length_a   1.000
_cell.length_b   1.000
_cell.length_c   1.000
_cell.angle_alpha   90.00
_cell.angle_beta   90.00
_cell.angle_gamma   90.00
#
_symmetry.space_group_name_H-M   'P 1'
#
loop_
_entity.id
_entity.type
_entity.pdbx_description
1 polymer ?
#
loop_
_entity_poly.entity_id
_entity_poly.type
_entity_poly.pdbx_seq_one_letter_code
_entity_poly.pdbx_strand_id
1 'polypeptide(L)'
;MSKTLFLPASFFVGLLWLWGLTASADFGLKWQSTSDIRKNVTVVLENDTTITGDMTMNWDRSYNLTDTKDGSIRMFRGFKMMTIPTQEQEKTAFPFRAVLPFLLYCLVTIGGFNYCRTKSSAEAPSD
;
A
#
# COMPACT_ATOMS: atom_id res chain seq x y z
N MET A 1 20.97 36.73 10.09
CA MET A 1 19.70 37.18 9.46
C MET A 1 19.17 36.00 8.63
N SER A 2 18.04 35.37 8.99
CA SER A 2 17.18 34.50 8.11
C SER A 2 16.19 33.56 8.86
N LYS A 3 15.64 33.93 10.03
CA LYS A 3 14.61 33.09 10.69
C LYS A 3 13.36 32.86 9.81
N THR A 4 13.11 33.73 8.84
CA THR A 4 12.00 33.68 7.89
C THR A 4 12.15 32.66 6.75
N LEU A 5 13.38 32.26 6.39
CA LEU A 5 13.62 31.27 5.32
C LEU A 5 13.70 29.83 5.84
N PHE A 6 13.97 29.65 7.14
CA PHE A 6 14.08 28.32 7.77
C PHE A 6 12.72 27.64 7.97
N LEU A 7 11.70 28.41 8.36
CA LEU A 7 10.32 27.95 8.56
C LEU A 7 9.72 27.28 7.30
N PRO A 8 9.75 27.89 6.10
CA PRO A 8 9.19 27.25 4.91
C PRO A 8 9.95 25.97 4.54
N ALA A 9 11.29 25.97 4.59
CA ALA A 9 12.08 24.80 4.24
C ALA A 9 11.80 23.59 5.16
N SER A 10 11.73 23.80 6.48
CA SER A 10 11.39 22.73 7.42
C SER A 10 9.97 22.18 7.21
N PHE A 11 9.02 23.04 6.84
CA PHE A 11 7.65 22.64 6.58
C PHE A 11 7.53 21.81 5.30
N PHE A 12 8.20 22.21 4.21
CA PHE A 12 8.25 21.44 2.96
C PHE A 12 8.90 20.06 3.16
N VAL A 13 9.99 19.98 3.92
CA VAL A 13 10.63 18.70 4.24
C VAL A 13 9.67 17.81 5.05
N GLY A 14 8.96 18.38 6.02
CA GLY A 14 7.94 17.66 6.78
C GLY A 14 6.78 17.15 5.92
N LEU A 15 6.30 17.96 4.97
CA LEU A 15 5.25 17.56 4.02
C LEU A 15 5.71 16.45 3.08
N LEU A 16 6.93 16.55 2.53
CA LEU A 16 7.50 15.52 1.68
C LEU A 16 7.69 14.21 2.45
N TRP A 17 8.10 14.30 3.72
CA TRP A 17 8.21 13.14 4.60
C TRP A 17 6.85 12.49 4.85
N LEU A 18 5.84 13.29 5.20
CA LEU A 18 4.48 12.79 5.42
C LEU A 18 3.90 12.17 4.14
N TRP A 19 4.14 12.79 2.99
CA TRP A 19 3.73 12.26 1.70
C TRP A 19 4.38 10.90 1.42
N GLY A 20 5.70 10.78 1.61
CA GLY A 20 6.42 9.50 1.48
C GLY A 20 5.89 8.42 2.43
N LEU A 21 5.56 8.80 3.66
CA LEU A 21 4.95 7.91 4.65
C LEU A 21 3.59 7.39 4.16
N THR A 22 2.69 8.27 3.71
CA THR A 22 1.37 7.85 3.18
C THR A 22 1.49 7.00 1.91
N ALA A 23 2.41 7.35 1.01
CA ALA A 23 2.65 6.61 -0.22
C ALA A 23 3.18 5.19 0.06
N SER A 24 4.10 5.05 1.02
CA SER A 24 4.63 3.74 1.42
C SER A 24 3.55 2.84 2.05
N ALA A 25 2.65 3.42 2.86
CA ALA A 25 1.52 2.70 3.44
C ALA A 25 0.51 2.24 2.37
N ASP A 26 0.11 3.12 1.44
CA ASP A 26 -0.78 2.76 0.32
C ASP A 26 -0.14 1.69 -0.58
N PHE A 27 1.17 1.80 -0.85
CA PHE A 27 1.90 0.77 -1.59
C PHE A 27 1.87 -0.59 -0.87
N GLY A 28 2.13 -0.62 0.44
CA GLY A 28 2.06 -1.85 1.23
C GLY A 28 0.67 -2.49 1.19
N LEU A 29 -0.38 -1.70 1.39
CA LEU A 29 -1.76 -2.18 1.34
C LEU A 29 -2.12 -2.74 -0.04
N LYS A 30 -1.72 -2.05 -1.12
CA LYS A 30 -1.88 -2.54 -2.51
C LYS A 30 -1.13 -3.83 -2.75
N TRP A 31 0.10 -3.93 -2.26
CA TRP A 31 0.93 -5.13 -2.42
C TRP A 31 0.29 -6.32 -1.71
N GLN A 32 -0.14 -6.13 -0.46
CA GLN A 32 -0.86 -7.17 0.28
C GLN A 32 -2.12 -7.59 -0.48
N SER A 33 -2.94 -6.64 -0.94
CA SER A 33 -4.21 -6.93 -1.63
C SER A 33 -4.04 -7.60 -2.99
N THR A 34 -2.99 -7.25 -3.74
CA THR A 34 -2.71 -7.86 -5.06
C THR A 34 -2.23 -9.30 -4.92
N SER A 35 -1.59 -9.61 -3.80
CA SER A 35 -1.05 -10.95 -3.57
C SER A 35 -2.02 -11.89 -2.87
N ASP A 36 -3.16 -11.40 -2.42
CA ASP A 36 -4.15 -12.16 -1.67
C ASP A 36 -5.25 -12.65 -2.61
N ILE A 37 -5.45 -13.97 -2.65
CA ILE A 37 -6.45 -14.60 -3.51
C ILE A 37 -7.68 -14.86 -2.66
N ARG A 38 -8.77 -14.18 -2.98
CA ARG A 38 -10.05 -14.35 -2.27
C ARG A 38 -10.84 -15.46 -2.94
N LYS A 39 -10.98 -16.58 -2.24
CA LYS A 39 -11.68 -17.75 -2.76
C LYS A 39 -13.20 -17.58 -2.70
N ASN A 40 -13.89 -18.14 -3.70
CA ASN A 40 -15.35 -18.28 -3.75
C ASN A 40 -16.14 -16.97 -3.54
N VAL A 41 -15.63 -15.88 -4.12
CA VAL A 41 -16.27 -14.56 -4.09
C VAL A 41 -17.44 -14.56 -5.05
N THR A 42 -18.58 -14.06 -4.59
CA THR A 42 -19.77 -13.86 -5.43
C THR A 42 -19.89 -12.37 -5.77
N VAL A 43 -19.96 -12.06 -7.06
CA VAL A 43 -20.04 -10.70 -7.58
C VAL A 43 -21.32 -10.55 -8.39
N VAL A 44 -22.10 -9.51 -8.09
CA VAL A 44 -23.26 -9.09 -8.87
C VAL A 44 -22.82 -7.88 -9.71
N LEU A 45 -22.77 -8.08 -11.03
CA LEU A 45 -22.44 -7.04 -12.01
C LEU A 45 -23.62 -6.09 -12.23
N GLU A 46 -23.39 -4.96 -12.91
CA GLU A 46 -24.43 -3.95 -13.16
C GLU A 46 -25.58 -4.46 -14.04
N ASN A 47 -25.33 -5.47 -14.85
CA ASN A 47 -26.32 -6.16 -15.69
C ASN A 47 -27.07 -7.27 -14.93
N ASP A 48 -27.07 -7.22 -13.59
CA ASP A 48 -27.64 -8.22 -12.67
C ASP A 48 -27.12 -9.66 -12.87
N THR A 49 -26.01 -9.82 -13.61
CA THR A 49 -25.35 -11.12 -13.75
C THR A 49 -24.58 -11.42 -12.48
N THR A 50 -24.83 -12.59 -11.90
CA THR A 50 -24.11 -13.09 -10.73
C THR A 50 -23.04 -14.07 -11.17
N ILE A 51 -21.81 -13.83 -10.75
CA ILE A 51 -20.67 -14.70 -11.04
C ILE A 51 -20.00 -15.07 -9.74
N THR A 52 -19.65 -16.34 -9.58
CA THR A 52 -18.97 -16.86 -8.39
C THR A 52 -17.65 -17.45 -8.82
N GLY A 53 -16.58 -17.08 -8.12
CA GLY A 53 -15.25 -17.51 -8.51
C GLY A 53 -14.16 -17.03 -7.57
N ASP A 54 -12.92 -17.32 -7.93
CA ASP A 54 -11.76 -16.86 -7.19
C ASP A 54 -11.37 -15.47 -7.67
N MET A 55 -11.26 -14.52 -6.74
CA MET A 55 -10.99 -13.13 -7.03
C MET A 55 -9.57 -12.75 -6.67
N THR A 56 -8.91 -12.03 -7.57
CA THR A 56 -7.62 -11.38 -7.35
C THR A 56 -7.73 -9.91 -7.72
N MET A 57 -6.93 -9.06 -7.07
CA MET A 57 -6.86 -7.64 -7.38
C MET A 57 -5.58 -7.35 -8.17
N ASN A 58 -5.68 -6.56 -9.22
CA ASN A 58 -4.53 -6.09 -9.99
C ASN A 58 -3.96 -4.81 -9.39
N TRP A 59 -2.73 -4.48 -9.80
CA TRP A 59 -2.04 -3.25 -9.39
C TRP A 59 -2.77 -1.95 -9.79
N ASP A 60 -3.56 -1.99 -10.87
CA ASP A 60 -4.38 -0.88 -11.34
C ASP A 60 -5.73 -0.77 -10.59
N ARG A 61 -5.93 -1.58 -9.54
CA ARG A 61 -7.17 -1.71 -8.76
C ARG A 61 -8.35 -2.31 -9.54
N SER A 62 -8.12 -2.95 -10.69
CA SER A 62 -9.11 -3.83 -11.29
C SER A 62 -9.16 -5.17 -10.56
N TYR A 63 -10.29 -5.85 -10.66
CA TYR A 63 -10.51 -7.18 -10.09
C TYR A 63 -10.55 -8.20 -11.22
N ASN A 64 -9.79 -9.27 -11.09
CA ASN A 64 -9.91 -10.47 -11.93
C ASN A 64 -10.68 -11.51 -11.14
N LEU A 65 -11.78 -11.99 -11.68
CA LEU A 65 -12.53 -13.12 -11.15
C LEU A 65 -12.40 -14.30 -12.10
N THR A 66 -11.86 -15.40 -11.61
CA THR A 66 -11.80 -16.68 -12.31
C THR A 66 -13.03 -17.48 -11.94
N ASP A 67 -13.91 -17.69 -12.90
CA ASP A 67 -15.14 -18.47 -12.72
C ASP A 67 -14.78 -19.93 -12.36
N THR A 68 -15.34 -20.45 -11.27
CA THR A 68 -15.08 -21.82 -10.81
C THR A 68 -15.73 -22.89 -11.68
N LYS A 69 -16.71 -22.53 -12.53
CA LYS A 69 -17.40 -23.47 -13.42
C LYS A 69 -16.70 -23.63 -14.75
N ASP A 70 -16.34 -22.51 -15.37
CA ASP A 70 -15.83 -22.49 -16.74
C ASP A 70 -14.32 -22.16 -16.82
N GLY A 71 -13.69 -21.78 -15.71
CA GLY A 71 -12.29 -21.34 -15.66
C GLY A 71 -12.03 -20.01 -16.37
N SER A 72 -13.08 -19.34 -16.87
CA SER A 72 -12.95 -18.08 -17.59
C SER A 72 -12.54 -16.95 -16.64
N ILE A 73 -11.61 -16.10 -17.07
CA ILE A 73 -11.15 -14.94 -16.31
C ILE A 73 -11.92 -13.71 -16.79
N ARG A 74 -12.60 -13.03 -15.88
CA ARG A 74 -13.29 -11.77 -16.14
C ARG A 74 -12.67 -10.65 -15.35
N MET A 75 -12.30 -9.58 -16.04
CA MET A 75 -11.77 -8.36 -15.42
C MET A 75 -12.88 -7.31 -15.32
N PHE A 76 -13.02 -6.70 -14.14
CA PHE A 76 -13.96 -5.60 -13.93
C PHE A 76 -13.41 -4.60 -12.91
N ARG A 77 -13.91 -3.36 -12.96
CA ARG A 77 -13.62 -2.30 -11.98
C ARG A 77 -14.84 -1.93 -11.13
N GLY A 78 -16.04 -2.10 -11.67
CA GLY A 78 -17.31 -1.81 -11.01
C GLY A 78 -18.13 -3.07 -10.80
N PHE A 79 -18.90 -3.09 -9.71
CA PHE A 79 -19.87 -4.13 -9.39
C PHE A 79 -20.96 -3.50 -8.53
N LYS A 80 -22.17 -4.05 -8.61
CA LYS A 80 -23.31 -3.62 -7.80
C LYS A 80 -23.19 -4.13 -6.37
N MET A 81 -22.77 -5.38 -6.21
CA MET A 81 -22.56 -6.02 -4.91
C MET A 81 -21.44 -7.05 -5.00
N MET A 82 -20.62 -7.13 -3.94
CA MET A 82 -19.59 -8.15 -3.78
C MET A 82 -19.75 -8.81 -2.42
N THR A 83 -19.84 -10.13 -2.42
CA THR A 83 -19.95 -10.94 -1.20
C THR A 83 -18.72 -11.83 -1.09
N ILE A 84 -17.96 -11.63 -0.01
CA ILE A 84 -16.76 -12.41 0.29
C ILE A 84 -17.09 -13.33 1.48
N PRO A 85 -17.10 -14.65 1.28
CA PRO A 85 -17.42 -15.58 2.37
C PRO A 85 -16.29 -15.61 3.40
N THR A 86 -16.60 -15.33 4.67
CA THR A 86 -15.59 -15.26 5.75
C THR A 86 -14.97 -16.62 6.09
N GLN A 87 -15.63 -17.72 5.73
CA GLN A 87 -15.25 -19.08 6.14
C GLN A 87 -14.17 -19.72 5.23
N GLU A 88 -14.06 -19.31 3.97
CA GLU A 88 -13.15 -19.93 2.99
C GLU A 88 -11.90 -19.08 2.69
N GLN A 89 -11.76 -17.95 3.38
CA GLN A 89 -10.61 -17.06 3.23
C GLN A 89 -9.45 -17.60 4.07
N GLU A 90 -8.29 -17.78 3.43
CA GLU A 90 -7.06 -18.06 4.16
C GLU A 90 -6.73 -16.88 5.06
N LYS A 91 -6.84 -17.08 6.38
CA LYS A 91 -6.44 -16.06 7.34
C LYS A 91 -4.93 -15.90 7.27
N THR A 92 -4.48 -14.84 6.61
CA THR A 92 -3.08 -14.45 6.67
C THR A 92 -2.74 -14.09 8.12
N ALA A 93 -1.92 -14.90 8.78
CA ALA A 93 -1.57 -14.74 10.20
C ALA A 93 -0.89 -13.38 10.49
N PHE A 94 -0.20 -12.79 9.51
CA PHE A 94 0.36 -11.45 9.61
C PHE A 94 0.55 -10.80 8.21
N PRO A 95 -0.03 -9.62 7.93
CA PRO A 95 0.05 -8.97 6.62
C PRO A 95 1.39 -8.24 6.43
N PHE A 96 2.49 -9.00 6.41
CA PHE A 96 3.84 -8.43 6.38
C PHE A 96 4.08 -7.51 5.17
N ARG A 97 3.45 -7.78 4.01
CA ARG A 97 3.61 -6.95 2.80
C ARG A 97 2.98 -5.57 2.96
N ALA A 98 1.98 -5.44 3.84
CA ALA A 98 1.41 -4.15 4.20
C ALA A 98 2.36 -3.32 5.08
N VAL A 99 3.11 -3.97 5.96
CA VAL A 99 3.93 -3.31 6.99
C VAL A 99 5.38 -3.09 6.55
N LEU A 100 5.91 -3.97 5.70
CA LEU A 100 7.32 -3.95 5.27
C LEU A 100 7.73 -2.62 4.61
N PRO A 101 6.99 -2.06 3.64
CA PRO A 101 7.39 -0.80 3.01
C PRO A 101 7.42 0.37 4.00
N PHE A 102 6.48 0.38 4.94
CA PHE A 102 6.44 1.37 6.01
C PHE A 102 7.66 1.27 6.94
N LEU A 103 8.02 0.05 7.37
CA LEU A 103 9.21 -0.17 8.19
C LEU A 103 10.49 0.24 7.46
N LEU A 104 10.63 -0.11 6.18
CA LEU A 104 11.77 0.28 5.36
C LEU A 104 11.87 1.81 5.25
N TYR A 105 10.74 2.50 5.03
CA TYR A 105 10.70 3.95 4.99
C TYR A 105 11.19 4.59 6.30
N CYS A 106 10.71 4.09 7.44
CA CYS A 106 11.16 4.53 8.77
C CYS A 106 12.65 4.29 8.99
N LEU A 107 13.17 3.11 8.62
CA LEU A 107 14.60 2.78 8.76
C LEU A 107 15.49 3.69 7.90
N VAL A 108 15.10 3.94 6.65
CA VAL A 108 15.82 4.86 5.77
C VAL A 108 15.81 6.28 6.33
N THR A 109 14.67 6.73 6.88
CA THR A 109 14.57 8.06 7.49
C THR A 109 15.50 8.19 8.70
N ILE A 110 15.49 7.19 9.59
CA ILE A 110 16.33 7.17 10.80
C ILE A 110 17.82 7.10 10.41
N GLY A 111 18.18 6.24 9.45
CA GLY A 111 19.54 6.12 8.95
C GLY A 111 20.05 7.42 8.32
N GLY A 112 19.24 8.06 7.46
CA GLY A 112 19.55 9.34 6.85
C GLY A 112 19.72 10.47 7.88
N PHE A 113 18.86 10.52 8.89
CA PHE A 113 18.98 11.50 9.98
C PHE A 113 20.29 11.32 10.76
N ASN A 114 20.64 10.08 11.12
CA ASN A 114 21.89 9.78 11.80
C ASN A 114 23.11 10.13 10.93
N TYR A 115 23.09 9.82 9.64
CA TYR A 115 24.17 10.17 8.71
C TYR A 115 24.40 11.69 8.66
N CYS A 116 23.33 12.47 8.48
CA CYS A 116 23.41 13.94 8.46
C CYS A 116 23.92 14.51 9.80
N ARG A 117 23.48 13.94 10.93
CA ARG A 117 23.95 14.34 12.26
C ARG A 117 25.46 14.13 12.41
N THR A 118 25.97 12.95 12.05
CA THR A 118 27.40 12.62 12.18
C THR A 118 28.26 13.50 11.27
N LYS A 119 27.80 13.77 10.04
CA LYS A 119 28.46 14.69 9.10
C LYS A 119 28.52 16.12 9.63
N SER A 120 27.41 16.62 10.20
CA SER A 120 27.36 17.95 10.83
C SER A 120 28.29 18.08 12.05
N SER A 121 28.49 17.02 12.83
CA SER A 121 29.43 17.03 13.97
C SER A 121 30.89 16.94 13.56
N ALA A 122 31.20 16.35 12.39
CA ALA A 122 32.56 16.23 11.87
C ALA A 122 33.08 17.51 11.20
N GLU A 123 32.20 18.41 10.76
CA GLU A 123 32.54 19.70 10.12
C GLU A 123 32.55 20.87 11.12
N ALA A 124 32.33 20.64 12.42
CA ALA A 124 32.47 21.69 13.43
C ALA A 124 33.97 22.04 13.62
N PRO A 125 34.38 23.31 13.44
CA PRO A 125 35.77 23.69 13.61
C PRO A 125 36.19 23.46 15.07
N SER A 126 37.34 22.80 15.25
CA SER A 126 38.04 22.77 16.52
C SER A 126 38.53 24.18 16.82
N ASP A 127 37.83 24.87 17.73
CA ASP A 127 38.38 26.05 18.42
C ASP A 127 39.66 25.69 19.19
#